data_AF-A0A845LJA5-F1
#
_entry.id   AF-A0A845LJA5-F1
#
_cell.length_a   1.000
_cell.length_b   1.000
_cell.length_c   1.000
_cell.angle_alpha   90.00
_cell.angle_beta   90.00
_cell.angle_gamma   90.00
#
_symmetry.space_group_name_H-M   'P 1'
#
loop_
_entity.id
_entity.type
_entity.pdbx_description
1 polymer ?
#
loop_
_entity_poly.entity_id
_entity_poly.type
_entity_poly.pdbx_seq_one_letter_code
_entity_poly.pdbx_strand_id
1 'polypeptide(L)'
;MGKYLTGSAKTGEKIMENFSDFSYDFIEIDTSSKNPLYRFSWRFNSQHGYVSIRIKEASNKISNGSLIDTDRASSHKFDRPLGLYNDQTLFIVFKKMMKSLNIDVMEVYDDN
;
A
#
# COMPACT_ATOMS: atom_id res chain seq x y z
N MET A 1 9.68 0.45 -22.79
CA MET A 1 9.35 1.33 -21.63
C MET A 1 9.38 0.45 -20.38
N GLY A 2 10.11 0.84 -19.33
CA GLY A 2 10.26 0.00 -18.14
C GLY A 2 8.94 -0.16 -17.37
N LYS A 3 8.57 -1.41 -17.04
CA LYS A 3 7.41 -1.73 -16.19
C LYS A 3 7.75 -1.59 -14.68
N TYR A 4 8.59 -0.65 -14.27
CA TYR A 4 8.86 -0.45 -12.83
C TYR A 4 7.96 0.64 -12.24
N LEU A 5 7.52 0.46 -11.00
CA LEU A 5 6.83 1.48 -10.22
C LEU A 5 7.79 2.61 -9.87
N THR A 6 7.25 3.82 -9.80
CA THR A 6 7.96 5.00 -9.33
C THR A 6 7.36 5.44 -7.99
N GLY A 7 8.13 6.03 -7.09
CA GLY A 7 7.60 6.57 -5.82
C GLY A 7 6.83 7.87 -6.03
N SER A 8 5.94 7.93 -7.02
CA SER A 8 5.26 9.13 -7.51
C SER A 8 3.75 8.91 -7.67
N ALA A 9 3.01 9.98 -7.97
CA ALA A 9 1.58 9.89 -8.28
C ALA A 9 1.30 8.88 -9.41
N LYS A 10 0.10 8.27 -9.38
CA LYS A 10 -0.42 7.24 -10.31
C LYS A 10 0.26 5.87 -10.21
N THR A 11 1.00 5.62 -9.14
CA THR A 11 1.59 4.30 -8.91
C THR A 11 0.52 3.26 -8.60
N GLY A 12 -0.54 3.65 -7.89
CA GLY A 12 -1.70 2.78 -7.70
C GLY A 12 -2.40 2.40 -9.00
N GLU A 13 -2.64 3.36 -9.89
CA GLU A 13 -3.16 3.11 -11.25
C GLU A 13 -2.29 2.11 -12.00
N LYS A 14 -0.98 2.32 -12.02
CA LYS A 14 -0.03 1.42 -12.72
C LYS A 14 -0.05 0.00 -12.18
N ILE A 15 -0.11 -0.16 -10.86
CA ILE A 15 -0.27 -1.47 -10.21
C ILE A 15 -1.57 -2.12 -10.69
N MET A 16 -2.67 -1.38 -10.69
CA MET A 16 -3.98 -1.90 -11.08
C MET A 16 -4.07 -2.29 -12.56
N GLU A 17 -3.46 -1.53 -13.46
CA GLU A 17 -3.37 -1.85 -14.89
C GLU A 17 -2.54 -3.11 -15.17
N ASN A 18 -1.58 -3.44 -14.28
CA ASN A 18 -0.67 -4.57 -14.42
C ASN A 18 -0.80 -5.51 -13.22
N PHE A 19 -2.03 -5.68 -12.70
CA PHE A 19 -2.24 -6.37 -11.42
C PHE A 19 -1.79 -7.83 -11.44
N SER A 20 -1.76 -8.48 -12.62
CA SER A 20 -1.19 -9.83 -12.80
C SER A 20 0.29 -9.93 -12.44
N ASP A 21 1.01 -8.81 -12.54
CA ASP A 21 2.45 -8.71 -12.27
C ASP A 21 2.71 -8.25 -10.81
N PHE A 22 1.65 -7.93 -10.04
CA PHE A 22 1.71 -7.49 -8.65
C PHE A 22 1.35 -8.63 -7.70
N SER A 23 2.30 -9.04 -6.85
CA SER A 23 2.05 -10.02 -5.79
C SER A 23 2.28 -9.39 -4.42
N TYR A 24 1.54 -9.85 -3.41
CA TYR A 24 1.70 -9.40 -2.04
C TYR A 24 1.37 -10.51 -1.05
N ASP A 25 2.03 -10.46 0.10
CA ASP A 25 1.84 -11.40 1.20
C ASP A 25 1.67 -10.61 2.50
N PHE A 26 0.72 -11.02 3.33
CA PHE A 26 0.55 -10.46 4.66
C PHE A 26 1.69 -10.90 5.57
N ILE A 27 2.24 -9.97 6.34
CA ILE A 27 3.33 -10.23 7.28
C ILE A 27 2.79 -10.26 8.69
N GLU A 28 2.25 -9.13 9.16
CA GLU A 28 1.84 -8.96 10.55
C GLU A 28 0.86 -7.79 10.72
N ILE A 29 0.24 -7.76 11.91
CA ILE A 29 -0.57 -6.65 12.40
C ILE A 29 0.04 -6.12 13.70
N ASP A 30 0.28 -4.81 13.76
CA ASP A 30 0.68 -4.11 14.97
C ASP A 30 -0.55 -3.43 15.60
N THR A 31 -0.97 -3.94 16.75
CA THR A 31 -2.12 -3.47 17.54
C THR A 31 -1.73 -2.64 18.76
N SER A 32 -0.46 -2.24 18.88
CA SER A 32 0.04 -1.43 20.01
C SER A 32 -0.57 -0.02 20.08
N SER A 33 -1.16 0.44 18.98
CA SER A 33 -1.84 1.72 18.88
C SER A 33 -3.35 1.56 18.65
N LYS A 34 -4.13 2.61 18.92
CA LYS A 34 -5.59 2.63 18.74
C LYS A 34 -6.05 2.24 17.33
N ASN A 35 -5.23 2.49 16.32
CA ASN A 35 -5.51 2.18 14.93
C ASN A 35 -4.51 1.12 14.45
N PRO A 36 -4.89 -0.15 14.26
CA PRO A 36 -3.96 -1.20 13.87
C PRO A 36 -3.24 -0.89 12.56
N LEU A 37 -1.97 -1.31 12.50
CA LEU A 37 -1.12 -1.19 11.33
C LEU A 37 -0.87 -2.57 10.71
N TYR A 38 -1.41 -2.81 9.53
CA TYR A 38 -1.22 -4.03 8.76
C TYR A 38 -0.01 -3.88 7.85
N ARG A 39 0.90 -4.87 7.88
CA ARG A 39 2.11 -4.89 7.06
C ARG A 39 2.05 -6.01 6.05
N PHE A 40 2.45 -5.70 4.82
CA PHE A 40 2.54 -6.64 3.72
C PHE A 40 3.89 -6.51 3.04
N SER A 41 4.42 -7.61 2.51
CA SER A 41 5.46 -7.54 1.47
C SER A 41 4.80 -7.47 0.11
N TRP A 42 5.44 -6.81 -0.85
CA TRP A 42 4.98 -6.79 -2.24
C TRP A 42 6.12 -7.05 -3.22
N ARG A 43 5.77 -7.49 -4.42
CA ARG A 43 6.68 -7.60 -5.58
C ARG A 43 5.99 -7.11 -6.85
N PHE A 44 6.75 -6.44 -7.71
CA PHE A 44 6.31 -5.99 -9.03
C PHE A 44 7.51 -5.82 -9.95
N ASN A 45 7.55 -6.55 -11.07
CA ASN A 45 8.59 -6.41 -12.10
C ASN A 45 10.03 -6.25 -11.52
N SER A 46 10.48 -7.25 -10.76
CA SER A 46 11.77 -7.31 -10.04
C SER A 46 11.97 -6.32 -8.89
N GLN A 47 11.03 -5.39 -8.66
CA GLN A 47 10.98 -4.59 -7.44
C GLN A 47 10.30 -5.36 -6.32
N HIS A 48 10.67 -5.04 -5.09
CA HIS A 48 10.02 -5.55 -3.90
C HIS A 48 10.10 -4.54 -2.77
N GLY A 49 9.24 -4.70 -1.78
CA GLY A 49 9.23 -3.84 -0.61
C GLY A 49 8.07 -4.12 0.31
N TYR A 50 7.61 -3.07 0.99
CA TYR A 50 6.60 -3.17 2.03
C TYR A 50 5.45 -2.19 1.82
N VAL A 51 4.27 -2.62 2.24
CA VAL A 51 3.08 -1.78 2.38
C VAL A 51 2.69 -1.76 3.84
N SER A 52 2.37 -0.57 4.35
CA SER A 52 1.90 -0.36 5.72
C SER A 52 0.55 0.37 5.69
N ILE A 53 -0.53 -0.33 6.04
CA ILE A 53 -1.91 0.17 5.97
C ILE A 53 -2.44 0.36 7.39
N ARG A 54 -2.78 1.60 7.75
CA ARG A 54 -3.38 1.91 9.04
C ARG A 54 -4.90 1.99 8.92
N ILE A 55 -5.61 1.25 9.77
CA ILE A 55 -7.08 1.20 9.75
C ILE A 55 -7.66 1.85 11.01
N LYS A 56 -8.68 2.69 10.83
CA LYS A 56 -9.54 3.14 11.93
C LYS A 56 -10.72 2.18 12.04
N GLU A 57 -10.57 1.14 12.86
CA GLU A 57 -11.51 -0.01 12.97
C GLU A 57 -12.96 0.41 13.19
N ALA A 58 -13.19 1.41 14.05
CA ALA A 58 -14.54 1.93 14.34
C ALA A 58 -15.31 2.41 13.09
N SER A 59 -14.62 2.68 11.99
CA SER A 59 -15.20 3.21 10.76
C SER A 59 -14.75 2.49 9.49
N ASN A 60 -13.91 1.46 9.59
CA ASN A 60 -13.32 0.73 8.46
C ASN A 60 -12.73 1.67 7.38
N LYS A 61 -12.02 2.71 7.83
CA LYS A 61 -11.36 3.68 6.93
C LYS A 61 -9.85 3.46 6.95
N ILE A 62 -9.22 3.61 5.78
CA ILE A 62 -7.76 3.62 5.64
C ILE A 62 -7.25 5.03 5.95
N SER A 63 -6.15 5.14 6.70
CA SER A 63 -5.51 6.43 6.96
C SER A 63 -4.76 6.92 5.73
N ASN A 64 -4.83 8.22 5.44
CA ASN A 64 -4.07 8.83 4.35
C ASN A 64 -2.54 8.72 4.54
N GLY A 65 -2.08 8.49 5.77
CA GLY A 65 -0.71 8.14 6.13
C GLY A 65 -0.30 6.69 5.82
N SER A 66 -1.16 5.86 5.21
CA SER A 66 -0.78 4.52 4.74
C SER A 66 0.18 4.60 3.56
N LEU A 67 1.20 3.74 3.54
CA LEU A 67 2.37 3.85 2.66
C LEU A 67 2.66 2.58 1.87
N ILE A 68 3.26 2.76 0.70
CA ILE A 68 4.00 1.75 -0.06
C ILE A 68 5.44 2.23 -0.26
N ASP A 69 6.40 1.35 -0.04
CA ASP A 69 7.82 1.65 -0.25
C ASP A 69 8.58 0.45 -0.80
N THR A 70 9.71 0.69 -1.44
CA THR A 70 10.66 -0.34 -1.88
C THR A 70 11.63 -0.71 -0.77
N ASP A 71 12.01 -1.99 -0.72
CA ASP A 71 13.13 -2.41 0.13
C ASP A 71 14.46 -1.81 -0.36
N ARG A 72 15.40 -1.61 0.56
CA ARG A 72 16.73 -1.06 0.23
C ARG A 72 17.55 -1.96 -0.69
N ALA A 73 17.27 -3.25 -0.78
CA ALA A 73 17.91 -4.18 -1.71
C ALA A 73 17.15 -4.30 -3.05
N SER A 74 15.98 -3.67 -3.19
CA SER A 74 15.21 -3.68 -4.43
C SER A 74 15.93 -2.97 -5.57
N SER A 75 15.73 -3.44 -6.81
CA SER A 75 16.04 -2.64 -7.99
C SER A 75 15.08 -1.44 -8.08
N HIS A 76 15.47 -0.37 -8.79
CA HIS A 76 14.62 0.81 -9.04
C HIS A 76 13.86 1.32 -7.80
N LYS A 77 14.60 1.64 -6.74
CA LYS A 77 14.03 2.04 -5.44
C LYS A 77 13.27 3.35 -5.56
N PHE A 78 12.27 3.52 -4.71
CA PHE A 78 11.65 4.81 -4.51
C PHE A 78 12.63 5.73 -3.76
N ASP A 79 12.63 7.01 -4.08
CA ASP A 79 13.41 8.00 -3.34
C ASP A 79 12.85 8.23 -1.93
N ARG A 80 11.55 7.95 -1.75
CA ARG A 80 10.82 8.01 -0.48
C ARG A 80 9.57 7.13 -0.53
N PRO A 81 9.03 6.70 0.62
CA PRO A 81 7.71 6.07 0.69
C PRO A 81 6.64 6.93 0.01
N LEU A 82 5.73 6.27 -0.70
CA LEU A 82 4.57 6.89 -1.32
C LEU A 82 3.33 6.59 -0.48
N GLY A 83 2.52 7.63 -0.18
CA GLY A 83 1.35 7.50 0.66
C GLY A 83 0.06 7.90 -0.03
N LEU A 84 -1.08 7.60 0.61
CA LEU A 84 -2.38 8.03 0.12
C LEU A 84 -2.55 9.56 0.08
N TYR A 85 -1.84 10.28 0.96
CA TYR A 85 -1.84 11.74 1.00
C TYR A 85 -1.25 12.39 -0.27
N ASN A 86 -0.39 11.69 -1.02
CA ASN A 86 0.20 12.19 -2.26
C ASN A 86 -0.12 11.34 -3.51
N ASP A 87 -0.66 10.14 -3.34
CA ASP A 87 -1.21 9.33 -4.42
C ASP A 87 -2.50 8.60 -4.00
N GLN A 88 -3.65 9.21 -4.28
CA GLN A 88 -4.97 8.64 -3.96
C GLN A 88 -5.26 7.35 -4.74
N THR A 89 -4.56 7.09 -5.86
CA THR A 89 -4.78 5.87 -6.66
C THR A 89 -4.36 4.61 -5.91
N LEU A 90 -3.51 4.74 -4.87
CA LEU A 90 -3.14 3.65 -3.98
C LEU A 90 -4.33 3.09 -3.20
N PHE A 91 -5.44 3.83 -3.07
CA PHE A 91 -6.59 3.39 -2.29
C PHE A 91 -7.17 2.08 -2.82
N ILE A 92 -7.25 1.93 -4.15
CA ILE A 92 -7.79 0.72 -4.78
C ILE A 92 -6.86 -0.48 -4.53
N VAL A 93 -5.55 -0.26 -4.55
CA VAL A 93 -4.54 -1.29 -4.26
C VAL A 93 -4.66 -1.72 -2.80
N PHE A 94 -4.63 -0.78 -1.86
CA PHE A 94 -4.75 -1.07 -0.43
C PHE A 94 -6.08 -1.72 -0.09
N LYS A 95 -7.18 -1.29 -0.72
CA LYS A 95 -8.48 -1.93 -0.58
C LYS A 95 -8.47 -3.40 -1.01
N LYS A 96 -7.82 -3.73 -2.13
CA LYS A 96 -7.67 -5.14 -2.55
C LYS A 96 -6.84 -5.97 -1.56
N MET A 97 -5.75 -5.40 -1.04
CA MET A 97 -4.91 -6.07 -0.04
C MET A 97 -5.67 -6.31 1.26
N MET A 98 -6.43 -5.33 1.76
CA MET A 98 -7.26 -5.52 2.95
C MET A 98 -8.39 -6.52 2.73
N LYS A 99 -8.97 -6.56 1.51
CA LYS A 99 -10.02 -7.53 1.16
C LYS A 99 -9.49 -8.97 1.21
N SER A 100 -8.20 -9.22 0.95
CA SER A 100 -7.60 -10.55 1.09
C SER A 100 -7.57 -11.05 2.54
N LEU A 101 -7.71 -10.14 3.52
CA LEU A 101 -7.85 -10.44 4.94
C LEU A 101 -9.31 -10.40 5.41
N ASN A 102 -10.28 -10.39 4.49
CA ASN A 102 -11.71 -10.19 4.75
C ASN A 102 -12.07 -8.86 5.42
N ILE A 103 -11.23 -7.82 5.27
CA ILE A 103 -11.51 -6.48 5.79
C ILE A 103 -12.01 -5.61 4.65
N ASP A 104 -13.25 -5.13 4.74
CA ASP A 104 -13.82 -4.22 3.73
C ASP A 104 -13.61 -2.77 4.14
N VAL A 105 -12.81 -2.06 3.36
CA VAL A 105 -12.49 -0.64 3.57
C VAL A 105 -13.27 0.21 2.59
N MET A 106 -13.95 1.22 3.14
CA MET A 106 -14.92 2.01 2.39
C MET A 106 -14.37 3.34 1.93
N GLU A 107 -13.55 3.98 2.77
CA GLU A 107 -13.10 5.35 2.56
C GLU A 107 -11.69 5.57 3.11
N VAL A 108 -11.13 6.72 2.76
CA VAL A 108 -9.90 7.27 3.38
C VAL A 108 -10.30 8.25 4.47
N TYR A 109 -9.56 8.29 5.58
CA TYR A 109 -9.64 9.37 6.56
C TYR A 109 -8.32 10.12 6.66
N ASP A 110 -8.40 11.41 6.96
CA ASP A 110 -7.24 12.25 7.23
C ASP A 110 -6.76 12.03 8.67
N ASP A 111 -5.45 11.85 8.85
CA ASP A 111 -4.81 11.72 10.15
C ASP A 111 -4.64 13.07 10.88
N ASN A 112 -4.88 14.19 10.20
CA ASN A 112 -4.80 15.56 10.75
C ASN A 112 -6.04 15.99 11.55
#